data_AF-A0AB37UUH2-F1
#
_entry.id   AF-A0AB37UUH2-F1
#
_cell.length_a   1.000
_cell.length_b   1.000
_cell.length_c   1.000
_cell.angle_alpha   90.00
_cell.angle_beta   90.00
_cell.angle_gamma   90.00
#
_symmetry.space_group_name_H-M   'P 1'
#
loop_
_entity.id
_entity.type
_entity.pdbx_description
1 polymer ?
#
loop_
_entity_poly.entity_id
_entity_poly.type
_entity_poly.pdbx_seq_one_letter_code
_entity_poly.pdbx_strand_id
1 'polypeptide(L)'
;MVNLEGLSDEQLAVISKACELLARLYMGQLEEVAWLFNDRLPVERYQELDECLNQLKPVITELSSSQHLGINSALVPDLARNAYDIHACIQYHLASTGDPSFTIRRSPPQPCGSFQLPICQPIVESKSA
;
A
#
# COMPACT_ATOMS: atom_id res chain seq x y z
N MET A 1 -4.38 13.04 -13.03
CA MET A 1 -5.19 13.13 -11.80
C MET A 1 -5.98 11.84 -11.68
N VAL A 2 -5.78 11.03 -10.64
CA VAL A 2 -6.61 9.85 -10.38
C VAL A 2 -7.91 10.34 -9.74
N ASN A 3 -9.05 10.15 -10.41
CA ASN A 3 -10.35 10.45 -9.81
C ASN A 3 -10.84 9.20 -9.07
N LEU A 4 -10.96 9.29 -7.75
CA LEU A 4 -11.49 8.23 -6.90
C LEU A 4 -13.02 8.33 -6.74
N GLU A 5 -13.63 9.40 -7.25
CA GLU A 5 -15.09 9.61 -7.21
C GLU A 5 -15.81 8.53 -8.03
N GLY A 6 -16.80 7.88 -7.40
CA GLY A 6 -17.64 6.85 -8.03
C GLY A 6 -17.20 5.41 -7.80
N LEU A 7 -16.12 5.17 -7.05
CA LEU A 7 -15.70 3.84 -6.61
C LEU A 7 -16.30 3.50 -5.24
N SER A 8 -16.69 2.24 -5.03
CA SER A 8 -17.09 1.75 -3.71
C SER A 8 -15.88 1.51 -2.80
N ASP A 9 -16.12 1.45 -1.48
CA ASP A 9 -15.07 1.17 -0.49
C ASP A 9 -14.38 -0.19 -0.76
N GLU A 10 -15.12 -1.20 -1.24
CA GLU A 10 -14.55 -2.49 -1.62
C GLU A 10 -13.62 -2.36 -2.84
N GLN A 11 -14.01 -1.57 -3.84
CA GLN A 11 -13.18 -1.32 -5.02
C GLN A 11 -11.90 -0.57 -4.64
N LEU A 12 -12.03 0.44 -3.76
CA LEU A 12 -10.91 1.17 -3.20
C LEU A 12 -9.96 0.24 -2.41
N ALA A 13 -10.49 -0.66 -1.59
CA ALA A 13 -9.69 -1.64 -0.86
C ALA A 13 -8.90 -2.57 -1.79
N VAL A 14 -9.49 -3.02 -2.90
CA VAL A 14 -8.80 -3.84 -3.91
C VAL A 14 -7.68 -3.05 -4.59
N ILE A 15 -7.95 -1.81 -5.02
CA ILE A 15 -6.95 -0.93 -5.64
C ILE A 15 -5.79 -0.67 -4.66
N SER A 16 -6.12 -0.35 -3.40
CA SER A 16 -5.16 -0.10 -2.33
C SER A 16 -4.20 -1.28 -2.14
N LYS A 17 -4.73 -2.51 -2.11
CA LYS A 17 -3.91 -3.72 -2.00
C LYS A 17 -3.02 -3.96 -3.22
N ALA A 18 -3.53 -3.74 -4.43
CA ALA A 18 -2.75 -3.90 -5.66
C ALA A 18 -1.59 -2.88 -5.71
N CYS A 19 -1.86 -1.63 -5.32
CA CYS A 19 -0.85 -0.58 -5.21
C CYS A 19 0.21 -0.91 -4.15
N GLU A 20 -0.18 -1.39 -2.97
CA GLU A 20 0.77 -1.80 -1.94
C GLU A 20 1.65 -2.96 -2.41
N LEU A 21 1.05 -4.00 -2.99
CA LEU A 21 1.79 -5.14 -3.54
C LEU A 21 2.86 -4.70 -4.54
N LEU A 22 2.48 -3.85 -5.50
CA LEU A 22 3.42 -3.34 -6.50
C LEU A 22 4.59 -2.57 -5.85
N ALA A 23 4.28 -1.69 -4.89
CA ALA A 23 5.30 -0.92 -4.18
C ALA A 23 6.26 -1.83 -3.40
N ARG A 24 5.74 -2.83 -2.66
CA ARG A 24 6.55 -3.78 -1.89
C ARG A 24 7.47 -4.61 -2.78
N LEU A 25 7.00 -5.05 -3.94
CA LEU A 25 7.81 -5.80 -4.90
C LEU A 25 9.02 -4.98 -5.38
N TYR A 26 8.79 -3.72 -5.78
CA TYR A 26 9.89 -2.84 -6.20
C TYR A 26 10.83 -2.42 -5.06
N MET A 27 10.36 -2.43 -3.82
CA MET A 27 11.16 -2.16 -2.63
C MET A 27 11.89 -3.42 -2.10
N GLY A 28 11.71 -4.59 -2.71
CA GLY A 28 12.29 -5.84 -2.23
C GLY A 28 11.75 -6.31 -0.87
N GLN A 29 10.56 -5.84 -0.49
CA GLN A 29 9.91 -6.06 0.81
C GLN A 29 8.96 -7.27 0.75
N LEU A 30 9.52 -8.44 0.43
CA LEU A 30 8.73 -9.65 0.17
C LEU A 30 8.07 -10.22 1.43
N GLU A 31 8.67 -10.04 2.60
CA GLU A 31 8.09 -10.48 3.88
C GLU A 31 6.80 -9.70 4.18
N GLU A 32 6.79 -8.40 3.86
CA GLU A 32 5.62 -7.53 4.00
C GLU A 32 4.53 -7.83 2.97
N VAL A 33 4.85 -8.49 1.85
CA VAL A 33 3.83 -8.98 0.91
C VAL A 33 2.95 -10.04 1.58
N ALA A 34 3.53 -10.93 2.41
CA ALA A 34 2.76 -11.93 3.15
C ALA A 34 1.74 -11.27 4.09
N TRP A 35 2.14 -10.16 4.74
CA TRP A 35 1.28 -9.42 5.68
C TRP A 35 0.00 -8.88 5.03
N LEU A 36 -0.02 -8.63 3.72
CA LEU A 36 -1.23 -8.20 2.99
C LEU A 36 -2.39 -9.21 3.05
N PHE A 37 -2.06 -10.47 3.39
CA PHE A 37 -2.97 -11.62 3.38
C PHE A 37 -3.13 -12.28 4.74
N ASN A 38 -2.41 -11.83 5.77
CA ASN A 38 -2.39 -12.43 7.11
C ASN A 38 -3.80 -12.62 7.70
N ASP A 39 -4.66 -11.62 7.53
CA ASP A 39 -6.00 -11.62 8.16
C ASP A 39 -7.05 -12.38 7.33
N ARG A 40 -6.66 -12.93 6.17
CA ARG A 40 -7.58 -13.56 5.20
C ARG A 40 -7.25 -15.00 4.87
N LEU A 41 -6.06 -15.47 5.22
CA LEU A 41 -5.61 -16.83 4.94
C LEU A 41 -5.62 -17.67 6.23
N PRO A 42 -6.13 -18.92 6.18
CA PRO A 42 -5.82 -19.91 7.21
C PRO A 42 -4.30 -20.07 7.36
N VAL A 43 -3.84 -20.45 8.56
CA VAL A 43 -2.41 -20.55 8.91
C VAL A 43 -1.63 -21.40 7.90
N GLU A 44 -2.22 -22.50 7.44
CA GLU A 44 -1.59 -23.42 6.49
C GLU A 44 -1.37 -22.75 5.12
N ARG A 45 -2.35 -21.96 4.66
CA ARG A 45 -2.24 -21.21 3.39
C ARG A 45 -1.29 -20.02 3.51
N TYR A 46 -1.20 -19.43 4.70
CA TYR A 46 -0.24 -18.38 4.97
C TYR A 46 1.21 -18.92 4.92
N GLN A 47 1.45 -20.10 5.49
CA GLN A 47 2.75 -20.78 5.39
C GLN A 47 3.13 -21.10 3.95
N GLU A 48 2.19 -21.65 3.16
CA GLU A 48 2.40 -21.90 1.72
C GLU A 48 2.75 -20.63 0.94
N LEU A 49 2.09 -19.51 1.27
CA LEU A 49 2.39 -18.20 0.67
C LEU A 49 3.80 -17.73 1.03
N ASP A 50 4.18 -17.81 2.31
CA ASP A 50 5.51 -17.40 2.78
C ASP A 50 6.62 -18.24 2.12
N GLU A 51 6.43 -19.56 2.04
CA GLU A 51 7.33 -20.47 1.32
C GLU A 51 7.44 -20.11 -0.17
N CYS A 52 6.31 -19.81 -0.82
CA CYS A 52 6.29 -19.40 -2.23
C CYS A 52 7.03 -18.06 -2.45
N LEU A 53 6.81 -17.07 -1.56
CA LEU A 53 7.52 -15.79 -1.61
C LEU A 53 9.03 -15.97 -1.42
N ASN A 54 9.44 -16.86 -0.51
CA ASN A 54 10.84 -17.22 -0.32
C ASN A 54 11.45 -17.90 -1.56
N GLN A 55 10.70 -18.75 -2.26
CA GLN A 55 11.13 -19.36 -3.52
C GLN A 55 11.21 -18.36 -4.69
N LEU A 56 10.34 -17.34 -4.69
CA LEU A 56 10.33 -16.26 -5.68
C LEU A 56 11.39 -15.20 -5.42
N LYS A 57 11.93 -15.11 -4.19
CA LYS A 57 13.00 -14.20 -3.80
C LYS A 57 14.16 -14.17 -4.80
N PRO A 58 14.77 -15.28 -5.25
CA PRO A 58 15.82 -15.26 -6.28
C PRO A 58 15.37 -14.63 -7.62
N VAL A 59 14.14 -14.91 -8.08
CA VAL A 59 13.60 -14.34 -9.33
C VAL A 59 13.35 -12.84 -9.20
N ILE A 60 12.81 -12.42 -8.06
CA ILE A 60 12.51 -11.01 -7.77
C ILE A 60 13.81 -10.23 -7.46
N THR A 61 14.82 -10.87 -6.89
CA THR A 61 16.13 -10.26 -6.62
C THR A 61 17.01 -10.11 -7.86
N GLU A 62 16.70 -10.80 -8.96
CA GLU A 62 17.26 -10.46 -10.29
C GLU A 62 16.57 -9.22 -10.89
N LEU A 63 15.30 -8.98 -10.55
CA LEU A 63 14.53 -7.80 -10.98
C LEU A 63 14.76 -6.56 -10.10
N SER A 64 15.18 -6.77 -8.86
CA SER A 64 15.46 -5.72 -7.87
C SER A 64 16.75 -6.09 -7.15
N SER A 65 17.78 -5.25 -7.23
CA SER A 65 19.00 -5.42 -6.41
C SER A 65 18.57 -5.75 -4.98
N SER A 66 19.08 -6.85 -4.44
CA SER A 66 18.61 -7.65 -3.29
C SER A 66 18.36 -6.92 -1.96
N GLN A 67 17.66 -5.80 -1.99
CA GLN A 67 17.67 -4.77 -0.98
C GLN A 67 16.25 -4.57 -0.48
N HIS A 68 16.12 -4.58 0.85
CA HIS A 68 14.93 -4.11 1.54
C HIS A 68 15.01 -2.58 1.61
N LEU A 69 14.35 -1.90 0.66
CA LEU A 69 14.45 -0.47 0.47
C LEU A 69 13.30 0.29 1.14
N GLY A 70 13.62 1.43 1.73
CA GLY A 70 12.59 2.42 2.08
C GLY A 70 12.07 3.15 0.83
N ILE A 71 10.81 3.61 0.87
CA ILE A 71 10.14 4.28 -0.26
C ILE A 71 10.89 5.51 -0.81
N ASN A 72 11.65 6.19 0.05
CA ASN A 72 12.45 7.37 -0.32
C ASN A 72 13.82 7.03 -0.92
N SER A 73 14.17 5.75 -1.05
CA SER A 73 15.43 5.36 -1.67
C SER A 73 15.45 5.80 -3.14
N ALA A 74 16.59 6.35 -3.58
CA ALA A 74 16.81 6.75 -4.97
C ALA A 74 16.71 5.57 -5.96
N LEU A 75 16.89 4.34 -5.46
CA LEU A 75 16.80 3.10 -6.23
C LEU A 75 15.37 2.64 -6.47
N VAL A 76 14.39 3.17 -5.72
CA VAL A 76 12.97 2.87 -5.93
C VAL A 76 12.47 3.68 -7.13
N PRO A 77 11.92 3.02 -8.18
CA PRO A 77 11.44 3.71 -9.35
C PRO A 77 10.20 4.55 -9.04
N ASP A 78 10.02 5.63 -9.81
CA ASP A 78 8.91 6.56 -9.60
C ASP A 78 7.53 5.89 -9.67
N LEU A 79 7.39 4.86 -10.51
CA LEU A 79 6.17 4.03 -10.58
C LEU A 79 5.79 3.44 -9.21
N ALA A 80 6.75 2.91 -8.46
CA ALA A 80 6.51 2.32 -7.15
C ALA A 80 6.16 3.38 -6.10
N ARG A 81 6.78 4.57 -6.20
CA ARG A 81 6.44 5.71 -5.34
C ARG A 81 5.02 6.19 -5.59
N ASN A 82 4.63 6.31 -6.86
CA ASN A 82 3.27 6.68 -7.25
C ASN A 82 2.24 5.65 -6.76
N ALA A 83 2.56 4.36 -6.85
CA ALA A 83 1.69 3.31 -6.32
C ALA A 83 1.55 3.40 -4.79
N TYR A 84 2.65 3.60 -4.06
CA TYR A 84 2.62 3.82 -2.61
C TYR A 84 1.77 5.03 -2.23
N ASP A 85 1.91 6.13 -2.96
CA ASP A 85 1.17 7.36 -2.72
C ASP A 85 -0.35 7.17 -2.94
N ILE A 86 -0.76 6.47 -4.00
CA ILE A 86 -2.17 6.12 -4.24
C ILE A 86 -2.72 5.25 -3.12
N HIS A 87 -1.98 4.21 -2.71
CA HIS A 87 -2.34 3.37 -1.58
C HIS A 87 -2.54 4.22 -0.30
N ALA A 88 -1.62 5.13 0.00
CA ALA A 88 -1.68 5.99 1.17
C ALA A 88 -2.90 6.94 1.13
N CYS A 89 -3.25 7.47 -0.04
CA CYS A 89 -4.45 8.29 -0.23
C CYS A 89 -5.73 7.49 0.01
N ILE A 90 -5.81 6.26 -0.50
CA ILE A 90 -6.98 5.40 -0.31
C ILE A 90 -7.13 5.01 1.16
N GLN A 91 -6.03 4.58 1.79
CA GLN A 91 -5.98 4.27 3.23
C GLN A 91 -6.48 5.45 4.08
N TYR A 92 -6.03 6.65 3.74
CA TYR A 92 -6.47 7.87 4.41
C TYR A 92 -7.98 8.13 4.23
N HIS A 93 -8.49 7.94 3.01
CA HIS A 93 -9.92 8.08 2.72
C HIS A 93 -10.76 7.05 3.48
N LEU A 94 -10.40 5.77 3.44
CA LEU A 94 -11.17 4.71 4.12
C LEU A 94 -11.09 4.84 5.66
N ALA A 95 -9.97 5.32 6.20
CA ALA A 95 -9.88 5.66 7.61
C ALA A 95 -10.78 6.85 7.98
N SER A 96 -10.97 7.82 7.05
CA SER A 96 -11.87 8.97 7.26
C SER A 96 -13.36 8.60 7.25
N THR A 97 -13.73 7.54 6.55
CA THR A 97 -15.12 7.04 6.50
C THR A 97 -15.47 6.14 7.70
N GLY A 98 -14.51 5.88 8.60
CA GLY A 98 -14.71 5.17 9.85
C GLY A 98 -14.53 3.65 9.76
N ASP A 99 -13.88 3.13 8.71
CA ASP A 99 -13.52 1.71 8.62
C ASP A 99 -12.42 1.37 9.65
N PRO A 100 -12.69 0.53 10.67
CA PRO A 100 -11.75 0.21 11.73
C PRO A 100 -10.57 -0.65 11.27
N SER A 101 -10.61 -1.18 10.04
CA SER A 101 -9.56 -2.00 9.45
C SER A 101 -8.32 -1.18 9.06
N PHE A 102 -8.43 0.15 9.05
CA PHE A 102 -7.35 1.04 8.62
C PHE A 102 -6.85 1.92 9.78
N THR A 103 -5.54 2.01 9.92
CA THR A 103 -4.92 2.84 10.96
C THR A 103 -5.08 4.31 10.61
N ILE A 104 -5.79 5.07 11.44
CA ILE A 104 -6.03 6.51 11.22
C ILE A 104 -4.70 7.26 11.21
N ARG A 105 -4.21 7.63 10.02
CA ARG A 105 -3.20 8.68 9.90
C ARG A 105 -3.90 10.02 10.11
N ARG A 106 -3.47 10.80 11.11
CA ARG A 106 -4.04 12.12 11.40
C ARG A 106 -3.72 13.17 10.35
N SER A 107 -2.64 12.98 9.60
CA SER A 107 -2.20 13.90 8.55
C SER A 107 -2.37 13.27 7.17
N PRO A 108 -2.76 14.05 6.15
CA PRO A 108 -2.75 13.58 4.76
C PRO A 108 -1.37 13.02 4.37
N PRO A 109 -1.33 11.99 3.52
CA PRO A 109 -0.07 11.44 3.04
C PRO A 109 0.73 12.50 2.27
N GLN A 110 2.05 12.48 2.46
CA GLN A 110 2.98 13.30 1.69
C GLN A 110 3.41 12.53 0.44
N PRO A 111 3.46 13.17 -0.73
CA PRO A 111 3.85 12.51 -1.97
C PRO A 111 5.33 12.11 -1.94
N CYS A 112 5.60 10.87 -2.32
CA CYS A 112 6.94 10.34 -2.53
C CYS A 112 7.32 10.33 -4.01
N GLY A 113 6.34 10.17 -4.90
CA GLY A 113 6.50 10.10 -6.35
C GLY A 113 6.25 11.43 -7.06
N SER A 114 6.48 11.45 -8.36
CA SER A 114 6.25 12.63 -9.20
C SER A 114 4.77 12.90 -9.52
N PHE A 115 3.89 11.95 -9.21
CA PHE A 115 2.48 12.05 -9.54
C PHE A 115 1.73 13.00 -8.59
N GLN A 116 0.91 13.88 -9.16
CA GLN A 116 -0.03 14.68 -8.35
C GLN A 116 -1.16 13.81 -7.84
N LEU A 117 -1.15 13.57 -6.53
CA LEU A 117 -2.22 12.87 -5.84
C LEU A 117 -3.50 13.72 -5.79
N PRO A 118 -4.68 13.08 -5.77
CA PRO A 118 -5.91 13.76 -5.40
C PRO A 118 -5.75 14.34 -3.99
N ILE A 119 -6.21 15.59 -3.79
CA ILE A 119 -6.10 16.29 -2.50
C ILE A 119 -6.97 15.55 -1.48
N CYS A 120 -6.35 14.81 -0.57
CA CYS A 120 -7.03 14.28 0.61
C CYS A 120 -7.26 15.42 1.61
N GLN A 121 -8.52 15.82 1.82
CA GLN A 121 -8.83 16.82 2.85
C GLN A 121 -8.53 16.25 4.25
N PRO A 122 -8.00 17.05 5.18
CA PRO A 122 -7.79 16.61 6.55
C PRO A 122 -9.07 16.04 7.17
N ILE A 123 -8.96 14.93 7.91
CA ILE A 123 -10.04 14.43 8.78
C ILE A 123 -10.23 15.47 9.87
N VAL A 124 -11.26 16.31 9.73
CA VAL A 124 -11.68 17.23 10.78
C VAL A 124 -12.62 16.47 11.69
N GLU A 125 -12.17 16.14 12.92
CA GLU A 125 -13.10 15.70 13.96
C GLU A 125 -14.13 16.81 14.15
N SER A 126 -15.38 16.55 13.77
CA SER A 126 -16.50 17.35 14.22
C SER A 126 -16.55 17.21 15.73
N LYS A 127 -16.00 18.21 16.44
CA LYS A 127 -16.25 18.37 17.87
C LYS A 127 -17.75 18.51 18.04
N SER A 128 -18.41 17.45 18.50
CA SER A 128 -19.76 17.52 19.01
C SER A 128 -19.75 18.53 20.16
N ALA A 129 -20.35 19.68 19.94
CA ALA A 129 -20.67 20.68 20.97
C ALA A 129 -21.94 20.26 21.72
#